data_AF-A0A964HZ15-F1
#
_entry.id   AF-A0A964HZ15-F1
#
_cell.length_a   1.000
_cell.length_b   1.000
_cell.length_c   1.000
_cell.angle_alpha   90.00
_cell.angle_beta   90.00
_cell.angle_gamma   90.00
#
_symmetry.space_group_name_H-M   'P 1'
#
loop_
_entity.id
_entity.type
_entity.pdbx_description
1 polymer ?
#
loop_
_entity_poly.entity_id
_entity_poly.type
_entity_poly.pdbx_seq_one_letter_code
_entity_poly.pdbx_strand_id
1 'polypeptide(L)'
;MLVFGLVVSVILSNALGEVPDFAQLEFLRMAVPGFLLALLGLVAREPKSGDTLWYTRPTMTMVYRVGGVIMLIAACVLAMRV
;
A
#
# COMPACT_ATOMS: atom_id res chain seq x y z
N MET A 1 -1.41 -9.77 0.31
CA MET A 1 -2.03 -8.87 1.30
C MET A 1 -1.47 -9.06 2.71
N LEU A 2 -1.22 -10.30 3.16
CA LEU A 2 -0.56 -10.57 4.45
C LEU A 2 0.81 -9.89 4.64
N VAL A 3 1.68 -9.95 3.61
CA VAL A 3 3.05 -9.39 3.70
C VAL A 3 3.04 -7.86 3.81
N PHE A 4 2.17 -7.17 3.07
CA PHE A 4 2.07 -5.71 3.12
C PHE A 4 1.57 -5.24 4.49
N GLY A 5 0.55 -5.90 5.05
CA GLY A 5 0.07 -5.56 6.38
C GLY A 5 1.12 -5.81 7.46
N LEU A 6 1.86 -6.93 7.38
CA LEU A 6 2.97 -7.23 8.30
C LEU A 6 4.05 -6.14 8.29
N VAL A 7 4.45 -5.67 7.10
CA VAL A 7 5.45 -4.60 6.94
C VAL A 7 4.95 -3.29 7.55
N VAL A 8 3.68 -2.93 7.33
CA VAL A 8 3.10 -1.70 7.88
C VAL A 8 2.96 -1.76 9.40
N SER A 9 2.49 -2.88 9.96
CA SER A 9 2.36 -3.07 11.40
C SER A 9 3.70 -2.95 12.12
N VAL A 10 4.77 -3.49 11.54
CA VAL A 10 6.13 -3.43 12.11
C VAL A 10 6.71 -2.01 12.09
N ILE A 11 6.45 -1.23 11.04
CA ILE A 11 6.85 0.20 10.98
C ILE A 11 6.16 1.00 12.08
N LEU A 12 4.85 0.80 12.24
CA LEU A 12 4.07 1.55 13.21
C LEU A 12 4.37 1.15 14.65
N SER A 13 4.60 -0.14 14.93
CA SER A 13 4.95 -0.62 16.28
C SER A 13 6.24 0.03 16.77
N ASN A 14 7.23 0.16 15.89
CA ASN A 14 8.49 0.82 16.20
C ASN A 14 8.38 2.34 16.36
N ALA A 15 7.37 2.97 15.74
CA ALA A 15 7.20 4.43 15.74
C ALA A 15 6.29 4.97 16.86
N LEU A 16 5.29 4.18 17.30
CA LEU A 16 4.22 4.63 18.21
C LEU A 16 4.32 4.08 19.64
N GLY A 17 5.22 3.12 19.91
CA GLY A 17 5.31 2.44 21.20
C GLY A 17 4.12 1.49 21.45
N GLU A 18 4.24 0.60 22.44
CA GLU A 18 3.20 -0.40 22.75
C GLU A 18 1.92 0.26 23.27
N VAL A 19 1.00 0.55 22.35
CA VAL A 19 -0.37 0.99 22.69
C VAL A 19 -1.24 -0.26 22.85
N PRO A 20 -1.99 -0.43 23.95
CA PRO A 20 -2.78 -1.65 24.19
C PRO A 20 -3.86 -1.93 23.12
N ASP A 21 -4.26 -0.92 22.35
CA ASP A 21 -5.19 -1.06 21.22
C ASP A 21 -4.51 -1.28 19.85
N PHE A 22 -3.19 -1.50 19.83
CA PHE A 22 -2.43 -1.59 18.58
C PHE A 22 -2.95 -2.71 17.66
N ALA A 23 -3.26 -3.87 18.22
CA ALA A 23 -3.80 -5.00 17.44
C ALA A 23 -5.17 -4.70 16.80
N GLN A 24 -6.05 -3.98 17.50
CA GLN A 24 -7.37 -3.60 16.97
C GLN A 24 -7.24 -2.54 15.86
N LEU A 25 -6.36 -1.56 16.06
CA LEU A 25 -6.06 -0.52 15.07
C LEU A 25 -5.40 -1.08 13.81
N GLU A 26 -4.49 -2.04 13.95
CA GLU A 26 -3.85 -2.70 12.80
C GLU A 26 -4.85 -3.51 11.97
N PHE A 27 -5.78 -4.22 12.62
CA PHE A 27 -6.83 -4.95 11.91
C PHE A 27 -7.71 -4.02 11.07
N LEU A 28 -8.09 -2.86 11.64
CA LEU A 28 -8.83 -1.83 10.92
C LEU A 28 -8.02 -1.25 9.76
N ARG A 29 -6.73 -0.97 9.97
CA ARG A 29 -5.83 -0.41 8.94
C ARG A 29 -5.59 -1.37 7.78
N MET A 30 -5.49 -2.68 8.02
CA MET A 30 -5.37 -3.68 6.95
C MET A 30 -6.58 -3.67 5.99
N ALA A 31 -7.76 -3.30 6.47
CA ALA A 31 -8.96 -3.19 5.64
C ALA A 31 -9.00 -1.90 4.79
N VAL A 32 -8.25 -0.86 5.18
CA VAL A 32 -8.27 0.47 4.53
C VAL A 32 -7.92 0.41 3.03
N PRO A 33 -6.86 -0.28 2.57
CA PRO A 33 -6.57 -0.36 1.14
C PRO A 33 -7.71 -0.99 0.34
N GLY A 34 -8.32 -2.06 0.85
CA GLY A 34 -9.47 -2.70 0.20
C GLY A 34 -10.69 -1.78 0.15
N PHE A 35 -10.96 -1.06 1.23
CA PHE A 35 -12.04 -0.08 1.30
C PHE A 35 -11.84 1.07 0.30
N LEU A 36 -10.63 1.62 0.19
CA LEU A 36 -10.30 2.66 -0.79
C LEU A 36 -10.51 2.16 -2.23
N LEU A 37 -10.13 0.91 -2.54
CA LEU A 37 -10.38 0.31 -3.85
C LEU A 37 -11.87 0.10 -4.11
N ALA A 38 -12.66 -0.28 -3.10
CA ALA A 38 -14.12 -0.42 -3.23
C ALA A 38 -14.79 0.93 -3.48
N LEU A 39 -14.38 1.99 -2.77
CA LEU A 39 -14.83 3.37 -3.03
C LEU A 39 -14.45 3.83 -4.44
N LEU A 40 -13.22 3.51 -4.88
CA LEU A 40 -12.80 3.78 -6.24
C LEU A 40 -13.69 3.04 -7.23
N GLY A 41 -14.04 1.77 -6.99
CA GLY A 41 -14.95 1.00 -7.84
C GLY A 41 -16.37 1.58 -7.93
N LEU A 42 -16.83 2.29 -6.90
CA LEU A 42 -18.15 2.94 -6.91
C LEU A 42 -18.19 4.22 -7.76
N VAL A 43 -17.09 4.99 -7.78
CA VAL A 43 -17.02 6.31 -8.42
C VAL A 43 -16.25 6.28 -9.74
N ALA A 44 -15.41 5.27 -9.97
CA ALA A 44 -14.57 5.20 -11.15
C ALA A 44 -15.34 4.79 -12.40
N ARG A 45 -14.91 5.36 -13.53
CA ARG A 45 -15.35 5.00 -14.86
C ARG A 45 -14.90 3.58 -15.22
N GLU A 46 -15.77 2.84 -15.91
CA GLU A 46 -15.39 1.59 -16.58
C GLU A 46 -14.41 1.83 -17.76
N PRO A 47 -13.37 1.00 -17.90
CA PRO A 47 -12.44 1.12 -19.02
C PRO A 47 -13.11 0.75 -20.34
N LYS A 48 -12.86 1.55 -21.38
CA LYS A 48 -13.31 1.28 -22.76
C LYS A 48 -12.27 0.49 -23.52
N SER A 49 -12.68 -0.20 -24.59
CA SER A 49 -11.75 -0.87 -25.49
C SER A 49 -10.78 0.15 -26.11
N GLY A 50 -9.48 -0.09 -25.97
CA GLY A 50 -8.41 0.82 -26.40
C GLY A 50 -7.94 1.82 -25.34
N ASP A 51 -8.53 1.84 -24.14
CA ASP A 51 -8.00 2.66 -23.04
C ASP A 51 -6.64 2.11 -22.57
N THR A 52 -5.70 3.02 -22.32
CA THR A 52 -4.39 2.67 -21.76
C THR A 52 -4.50 2.43 -20.25
N LEU A 53 -3.92 1.30 -19.80
CA LEU A 53 -3.79 0.96 -18.39
C LEU A 53 -3.06 2.09 -17.67
N TRP A 54 -3.54 2.47 -16.48
CA TRP A 54 -3.07 3.67 -15.79
C TRP A 54 -1.54 3.67 -15.58
N TYR A 55 -0.95 2.52 -15.27
CA TYR A 55 0.49 2.34 -15.04
C TYR A 55 1.34 2.31 -16.33
N THR A 56 0.71 2.21 -17.50
CA THR A 56 1.37 2.29 -18.82
C THR A 56 1.34 3.70 -19.42
N ARG A 57 0.62 4.63 -18.79
CA ARG A 57 0.55 6.01 -19.26
C ARG A 57 1.94 6.67 -19.17
N PRO A 58 2.33 7.55 -20.11
CA PRO A 58 3.69 8.12 -20.14
C PRO A 58 4.09 8.80 -18.82
N THR A 59 3.16 9.49 -18.16
CA THR A 59 3.38 10.18 -16.89
C THR A 59 3.43 9.26 -15.68
N MET A 60 2.79 8.09 -15.74
CA MET A 60 2.64 7.14 -14.62
C MET A 60 3.62 5.97 -14.70
N THR A 61 4.20 5.73 -15.88
CA THR A 61 5.17 4.64 -16.10
C THR A 61 6.39 4.78 -15.21
N MET A 62 6.88 6.01 -15.03
CA MET A 62 8.03 6.28 -14.16
C MET A 62 7.69 6.07 -12.69
N VAL A 63 6.49 6.49 -12.25
CA VAL A 63 5.99 6.26 -10.88
C VAL A 63 5.91 4.76 -10.58
N TYR A 64 5.38 3.96 -11.52
CA TYR A 64 5.29 2.51 -11.35
C TYR A 64 6.67 1.84 -11.28
N ARG A 65 7.60 2.23 -12.17
CA ARG A 65 8.96 1.65 -12.23
C ARG A 65 9.80 2.01 -11.01
N VAL A 66 9.84 3.30 -10.65
CA VAL A 66 10.66 3.80 -9.54
C VAL A 66 10.01 3.46 -8.20
N GLY A 67 8.68 3.50 -8.11
CA GLY A 67 7.95 3.17 -6.89
C GLY A 67 8.20 1.74 -6.40
N GLY A 68 8.30 0.76 -7.31
CA GLY A 68 8.66 -0.62 -6.95
C GLY A 68 10.05 -0.74 -6.32
N VAL A 69 11.04 -0.03 -6.88
CA VAL A 69 12.41 0.00 -6.36
C VAL A 69 12.45 0.69 -4.99
N ILE A 70 11.75 1.83 -4.83
CA ILE A 70 11.64 2.54 -3.55
C ILE A 70 11.01 1.64 -2.49
N MET A 71 9.90 0.95 -2.80
CA MET A 71 9.25 0.02 -1.87
C MET A 71 10.15 -1.14 -1.48
N LEU A 72 10.94 -1.68 -2.43
CA LEU A 72 11.91 -2.72 -2.13
C LEU A 72 12.99 -2.21 -1.16
N ILE A 73 13.56 -1.03 -1.42
CA ILE A 73 14.55 -0.42 -0.52
C ILE A 73 13.94 -0.18 0.87
N ALA A 74 12.73 0.37 0.93
CA ALA A 74 12.04 0.61 2.21
C ALA A 74 11.81 -0.70 2.98
N ALA A 75 11.40 -1.77 2.28
CA ALA A 75 11.21 -3.09 2.89
C ALA A 75 12.53 -3.68 3.40
N CYS A 76 13.61 -3.59 2.62
CA CYS A 76 14.95 -4.04 3.05
C CYS A 76 15.44 -3.23 4.26
N VAL A 77 15.27 -1.91 4.25
CA VAL A 77 15.63 -1.03 5.38
C VAL A 77 14.84 -1.41 6.62
N LEU A 78 13.54 -1.66 6.49
CA LEU A 78 12.72 -2.11 7.62
C LEU A 78 13.20 -3.47 8.15
N ALA A 79 13.42 -4.44 7.27
CA ALA A 79 13.83 -5.79 7.66
C ALA A 79 15.20 -5.81 8.35
N MET A 80 16.10 -4.87 8.04
CA MET A 80 17.39 -4.74 8.74
C MET A 80 17.29 -4.01 10.09
N ARG A 81 16.18 -3.33 10.37
CA ARG A 81 15.94 -2.60 11.64
C ARG A 81 15.08 -3.38 12.64
N VAL A 82 14.65 -4.58 12.28
CA VAL A 82 13.84 -5.51 13.09
C VAL A 82 14.73 -6.68 13.47
#